data_AF-A0A2E7FF12-F1
#
_entry.id   AF-A0A2E7FF12-F1
#
_cell.length_a   1.000
_cell.length_b   1.000
_cell.length_c   1.000
_cell.angle_alpha   90.00
_cell.angle_beta   90.00
_cell.angle_gamma   90.00
#
_symmetry.space_group_name_H-M   'P 1'
#
loop_
_entity.id
_entity.type
_entity.pdbx_description
1 polymer ?
#
loop_
_entity_poly.entity_id
_entity_poly.type
_entity_poly.pdbx_seq_one_letter_code
_entity_poly.pdbx_strand_id
1 'polypeptide(L)'
;MNVKKAILITIFFPLLLCCVDGEEILIEPSYSVEGKWLWSPSENRLDANTMYEFIDGVRYTYYCITCPADDVYWSSLDITDALPSSNAYTFENDTLKVDLHFGNELVALITFECDGGKLFMDGGFSQLWRLNSDCN
;
A
#
# COMPACT_ATOMS: atom_id res chain seq x y z
N MET A 1 1.25 45.79 66.85
CA MET A 1 1.22 46.39 65.49
C MET A 1 1.27 45.25 64.48
N ASN A 2 0.25 45.18 63.64
CA ASN A 2 -0.05 44.07 62.72
C ASN A 2 0.72 44.26 61.42
N VAL A 3 1.50 43.28 60.95
CA VAL A 3 1.90 43.26 59.52
C VAL A 3 2.06 41.84 58.98
N LYS A 4 1.03 41.46 58.21
CA LYS A 4 1.05 40.70 56.95
C LYS A 4 1.53 39.24 56.97
N LYS A 5 0.52 38.38 56.75
CA LYS A 5 0.59 37.04 56.14
C LYS A 5 1.62 36.99 55.00
N ALA A 6 2.54 36.04 55.07
CA ALA A 6 3.22 35.47 53.90
C ALA A 6 3.03 33.95 53.97
N ILE A 7 2.43 33.41 52.91
CA ILE A 7 2.02 32.02 52.74
C ILE A 7 2.99 31.38 51.74
N LEU A 8 3.53 30.19 52.10
CA LEU A 8 3.87 29.04 51.23
C LEU A 8 5.13 29.22 50.33
N ILE A 9 5.91 28.22 49.90
CA ILE A 9 5.68 26.81 49.57
C ILE A 9 6.98 26.01 49.78
N THR A 10 6.88 24.85 50.43
CA THR A 10 7.87 23.76 50.43
C THR A 10 7.99 23.13 49.04
N ILE A 11 9.18 23.13 48.44
CA ILE A 11 9.51 22.28 47.30
C ILE A 11 10.34 21.11 47.83
N PHE A 12 9.65 20.04 48.24
CA PHE A 12 10.26 18.71 48.24
C PHE A 12 9.86 18.10 46.91
N PHE A 13 10.83 17.90 46.03
CA PHE A 13 10.63 17.30 44.71
C PHE A 13 10.75 15.79 44.90
N PRO A 14 9.65 15.00 44.96
CA PRO A 14 9.80 13.58 44.79
C PRO A 14 10.12 13.38 43.31
N LEU A 15 11.30 12.84 43.02
CA LEU A 15 11.55 12.14 41.77
C LEU A 15 10.53 11.00 41.67
N LEU A 16 9.35 11.33 41.12
CA LEU A 16 8.44 10.36 40.54
C LEU A 16 9.13 9.85 39.28
N LEU A 17 9.96 8.81 39.45
CA LEU A 17 10.10 7.80 38.41
C LEU A 17 8.71 7.16 38.23
N CYS A 18 7.85 7.80 37.44
CA CYS A 18 6.83 7.07 36.71
C CYS A 18 7.59 6.26 35.68
N CYS A 19 7.81 4.98 35.98
CA CYS A 19 7.93 3.98 34.94
C CYS A 19 6.65 4.07 34.09
N VAL A 20 6.72 4.80 32.98
CA VAL A 20 5.80 4.59 31.88
C VAL A 20 6.32 3.30 31.24
N ASP A 21 5.67 2.18 31.55
CA ASP A 21 5.72 1.03 30.65
C ASP A 21 5.06 1.49 29.36
N GLY A 22 5.87 2.09 28.49
CA GLY A 22 5.49 2.42 27.13
C GLY A 22 5.44 1.11 26.38
N GLU A 23 4.28 0.47 26.37
CA GLU A 23 3.97 -0.50 25.33
C GLU A 23 4.04 0.29 24.02
N GLU A 24 5.14 0.12 23.26
CA GLU A 24 5.23 0.68 21.92
C GLU A 24 4.12 0.04 21.11
N ILE A 25 3.06 0.81 20.85
CA ILE A 25 1.99 0.40 19.94
C ILE A 25 2.66 0.24 18.58
N LEU A 26 2.89 -1.00 18.17
CA LEU A 26 3.40 -1.34 16.84
C LEU A 26 2.27 -1.06 15.87
N ILE A 27 2.21 0.18 15.36
CA ILE A 27 1.27 0.57 14.32
C ILE A 27 1.78 -0.10 13.05
N GLU A 28 1.18 -1.24 12.69
CA GLU A 28 1.43 -1.80 11.37
C GLU A 28 1.00 -0.79 10.30
N PRO A 29 1.86 -0.51 9.32
CA PRO A 29 1.50 0.39 8.23
C PRO A 29 0.30 -0.18 7.48
N SER A 30 -0.78 0.59 7.40
CA SER A 30 -1.94 0.25 6.58
C SER A 30 -1.64 0.66 5.14
N TYR A 31 -1.34 -0.33 4.31
CA TYR A 31 -1.17 -0.13 2.88
C TYR A 31 -2.50 -0.33 2.13
N SER A 32 -2.64 0.38 1.01
CA SER A 32 -3.80 0.27 0.12
C SER A 32 -3.40 -0.39 -1.19
N VAL A 33 -4.32 -1.18 -1.77
CA VAL A 33 -4.16 -1.71 -3.14
C VAL A 33 -4.31 -0.62 -4.22
N GLU A 34 -4.83 0.56 -3.85
CA GLU A 34 -4.97 1.69 -4.77
C GLU A 34 -3.63 2.10 -5.39
N GLY A 35 -3.66 2.44 -6.67
CA GLY A 35 -2.52 2.88 -7.45
C GLY A 35 -2.13 1.96 -8.60
N LYS A 36 -0.97 2.26 -9.20
CA LYS A 36 -0.43 1.56 -10.38
C LYS A 36 0.56 0.49 -9.97
N TRP A 37 0.42 -0.69 -10.55
CA TRP A 37 1.19 -1.89 -10.24
C TRP A 37 1.62 -2.61 -11.51
N LEU A 38 2.88 -3.01 -11.56
CA LEU A 38 3.47 -3.74 -12.67
C LEU A 38 3.37 -5.23 -12.41
N TRP A 39 2.96 -5.97 -13.44
CA TRP A 39 3.02 -7.42 -13.49
C TRP A 39 4.09 -7.86 -14.48
N SER A 40 4.87 -8.86 -14.07
CA SER A 40 5.92 -9.46 -14.87
C SER A 40 5.63 -10.95 -15.12
N PRO A 41 5.94 -11.47 -16.32
CA PRO A 41 5.90 -12.91 -16.60
C PRO A 41 7.06 -13.67 -15.92
N SER A 42 7.99 -12.96 -15.28
CA SER A 42 9.11 -13.54 -14.52
C SER A 42 9.15 -12.97 -13.10
N GLU A 43 10.08 -13.47 -12.29
CA GLU A 43 10.36 -12.93 -10.95
C GLU A 43 11.10 -11.59 -10.98
N ASN A 44 11.35 -11.02 -12.16
CA ASN A 44 12.04 -9.74 -12.34
C ASN A 44 11.06 -8.66 -12.78
N ARG A 45 10.91 -7.61 -11.97
CA ARG A 45 10.11 -6.42 -12.28
C ARG A 45 10.44 -5.81 -13.65
N LEU A 46 11.71 -5.86 -14.07
CA LEU A 46 12.14 -5.30 -15.35
C LEU A 46 11.57 -6.01 -16.56
N ASP A 47 11.06 -7.24 -16.41
CA ASP A 47 10.40 -7.96 -17.49
C ASP A 47 8.90 -7.62 -17.58
N ALA A 48 8.42 -6.66 -16.77
CA ALA A 48 7.04 -6.24 -16.73
C ALA A 48 6.52 -5.85 -18.11
N ASN A 49 5.37 -6.43 -18.47
CA ASN A 49 4.70 -6.17 -19.73
C ASN A 49 3.25 -5.71 -19.58
N THR A 50 2.76 -5.71 -18.35
CA THR A 50 1.38 -5.38 -18.00
C THR A 50 1.38 -4.48 -16.77
N MET A 51 0.54 -3.45 -16.78
CA MET A 51 0.26 -2.64 -15.60
C MET A 51 -1.22 -2.76 -15.24
N TYR A 52 -1.49 -2.89 -13.95
CA TYR A 52 -2.82 -2.75 -13.37
C TYR A 52 -2.91 -1.43 -12.61
N GLU A 53 -3.98 -0.67 -12.81
CA GLU A 53 -4.29 0.50 -12.01
C GLU A 53 -5.59 0.28 -11.27
N PHE A 54 -5.51 0.23 -9.95
CA PHE A 54 -6.66 0.19 -9.06
C PHE A 54 -6.99 1.62 -8.67
N ILE A 55 -8.24 2.03 -8.94
CA ILE A 55 -8.80 3.33 -8.55
C ILE A 55 -10.30 3.20 -8.31
N ASP A 56 -10.77 3.57 -7.11
CA ASP A 56 -12.20 3.70 -6.77
C ASP A 56 -13.04 2.45 -7.10
N GLY A 57 -12.52 1.26 -6.81
CA GLY A 57 -13.21 -0.02 -7.08
C GLY A 57 -13.18 -0.47 -8.54
N VAL A 58 -12.40 0.19 -9.40
CA VAL A 58 -12.16 -0.21 -10.80
C VAL A 58 -10.68 -0.53 -11.02
N ARG A 59 -10.42 -1.68 -11.67
CA ARG A 59 -9.09 -2.09 -12.13
C ARG A 59 -8.99 -1.88 -13.64
N TYR A 60 -8.14 -0.96 -14.05
CA TYR A 60 -7.72 -0.78 -15.44
C TYR A 60 -6.52 -1.65 -15.76
N THR A 61 -6.41 -2.07 -17.01
CA THR A 61 -5.30 -2.89 -17.50
C THR A 61 -4.63 -2.20 -18.68
N TYR A 62 -3.30 -2.17 -18.67
CA TYR A 62 -2.47 -1.58 -19.70
C TYR A 62 -1.44 -2.61 -20.16
N TYR A 63 -1.14 -2.61 -21.45
CA TYR A 63 -0.03 -3.39 -22.02
C TYR A 63 1.03 -2.44 -22.57
N CYS A 64 2.30 -2.83 -22.46
CA CYS A 64 3.34 -2.12 -23.20
C CYS A 64 3.19 -2.37 -24.70
N ILE A 65 3.37 -1.32 -25.51
CA ILE A 65 3.42 -1.44 -26.97
C ILE A 65 4.79 -1.99 -27.39
N THR A 66 5.85 -1.56 -26.71
CA THR A 66 7.22 -2.07 -26.86
C THR A 66 7.72 -2.50 -25.49
N CYS A 67 8.02 -3.80 -25.35
CA CYS A 67 8.32 -4.43 -24.07
C CYS A 67 9.74 -5.02 -24.03
N PRO A 68 10.39 -5.11 -22.86
CA PRO A 68 9.95 -4.56 -21.58
C PRO A 68 9.99 -3.02 -21.58
N ALA A 69 9.16 -2.42 -20.73
CA ALA A 69 9.04 -0.97 -20.63
C ALA A 69 9.55 -0.47 -19.27
N ASP A 70 10.16 0.72 -19.27
CA ASP A 70 10.69 1.37 -18.06
C ASP A 70 9.62 2.19 -17.32
N ASP A 71 9.98 2.67 -16.13
CA ASP A 71 9.08 3.46 -15.28
C ASP A 71 8.66 4.78 -15.93
N VAL A 72 9.48 5.34 -16.84
CA VAL A 72 9.14 6.56 -17.60
C VAL A 72 7.99 6.27 -18.56
N TYR A 73 8.04 5.15 -19.29
CA TYR A 73 6.93 4.69 -20.11
C TYR A 73 5.68 4.44 -19.27
N TRP A 74 5.76 3.64 -18.21
CA TRP A 74 4.59 3.30 -17.40
C TRP A 74 3.95 4.53 -16.73
N SER A 75 4.76 5.47 -16.26
CA SER A 75 4.29 6.73 -15.67
C SER A 75 3.68 7.68 -16.69
N SER A 76 3.92 7.48 -17.99
CA SER A 76 3.34 8.30 -19.05
C SER A 76 1.91 7.92 -19.42
N LEU A 77 1.46 6.71 -19.03
CA LEU A 77 0.14 6.19 -19.39
C LEU A 77 -0.98 6.76 -18.50
N ASP A 78 -2.07 7.15 -19.14
CA ASP A 78 -3.32 7.53 -18.48
C ASP A 78 -4.48 6.62 -18.89
N ILE A 79 -5.66 6.79 -18.29
CA ILE A 79 -6.83 5.91 -18.49
C ILE A 79 -7.23 5.78 -19.98
N THR A 80 -6.90 6.74 -20.84
CA THR A 80 -7.18 6.66 -22.28
C THR A 80 -6.32 5.64 -23.01
N ASP A 81 -5.18 5.25 -22.43
CA ASP A 81 -4.29 4.19 -22.92
C ASP A 81 -4.68 2.80 -22.39
N ALA A 82 -5.63 2.71 -21.45
CA ALA A 82 -6.10 1.44 -20.89
C ALA A 82 -6.85 0.61 -21.95
N LEU A 83 -6.93 -0.70 -21.72
CA LEU A 83 -7.86 -1.54 -22.46
C LEU A 83 -9.30 -0.99 -22.33
N PRO A 84 -10.13 -1.07 -23.39
CA PRO A 84 -11.50 -0.58 -23.33
C PRO A 84 -12.38 -1.27 -22.26
N SER A 85 -11.99 -2.47 -21.84
CA SER A 85 -12.66 -3.21 -20.77
C SER A 85 -11.89 -3.02 -19.46
N SER A 86 -12.62 -2.67 -18.41
CA SER A 86 -12.13 -2.54 -17.03
C SER A 86 -12.82 -3.57 -16.14
N ASN A 87 -12.21 -3.92 -15.01
CA ASN A 87 -12.77 -4.90 -14.08
C ASN A 87 -13.19 -4.24 -12.77
N ALA A 88 -14.35 -4.57 -12.23
CA ALA A 88 -14.69 -4.17 -10.88
C ALA A 88 -13.82 -4.93 -9.87
N TYR A 89 -13.44 -4.28 -8.77
CA TYR A 89 -12.70 -4.93 -7.70
C TYR A 89 -13.18 -4.50 -6.31
N THR A 90 -12.94 -5.36 -5.33
CA THR A 90 -13.05 -5.02 -3.90
C THR A 90 -11.79 -5.45 -3.16
N PHE A 91 -11.47 -4.73 -2.09
CA PHE A 91 -10.38 -5.09 -1.18
C PHE A 91 -10.86 -4.95 0.26
N GLU A 92 -11.11 -6.08 0.91
CA GLU A 92 -11.67 -6.15 2.26
C GLU A 92 -10.97 -7.24 3.06
N ASN A 93 -10.54 -6.94 4.29
CA ASN A 93 -9.86 -7.90 5.18
C ASN A 93 -8.74 -8.67 4.44
N ASP A 94 -7.84 -7.93 3.80
CA ASP A 94 -6.70 -8.43 3.03
C ASP A 94 -7.06 -9.30 1.81
N THR A 95 -8.34 -9.41 1.47
CA THR A 95 -8.79 -10.20 0.32
C THR A 95 -9.07 -9.27 -0.86
N LEU A 96 -8.30 -9.42 -1.93
CA LEU A 96 -8.57 -8.78 -3.23
C LEU A 96 -9.50 -9.68 -4.05
N LYS A 97 -10.61 -9.11 -4.51
CA LYS A 97 -11.50 -9.73 -5.48
C LYS A 97 -11.55 -8.88 -6.74
N VAL A 98 -11.42 -9.51 -7.91
CA VAL A 98 -11.55 -8.82 -9.20
C VAL A 98 -12.50 -9.61 -10.08
N ASP A 99 -13.60 -8.98 -10.52
CA ASP A 99 -14.52 -9.55 -11.50
C ASP A 99 -13.85 -9.57 -12.87
N LEU A 100 -13.42 -10.75 -13.32
CA LEU A 100 -12.76 -10.95 -14.61
C LEU A 100 -13.78 -11.09 -15.77
N HIS A 101 -15.07 -10.87 -15.48
CA HIS A 101 -16.21 -11.08 -16.35
C HIS A 101 -16.40 -12.53 -16.78
N PHE A 102 -17.52 -12.79 -17.47
CA PHE A 102 -17.86 -14.12 -18.01
C PHE A 102 -17.93 -15.23 -16.96
N GLY A 103 -18.28 -14.88 -15.72
CA GLY A 103 -18.36 -15.80 -14.59
C GLY A 103 -17.01 -16.19 -13.99
N ASN A 104 -15.93 -15.48 -14.33
CA ASN A 104 -14.60 -15.68 -13.74
C ASN A 104 -14.31 -14.57 -12.72
N GLU A 105 -13.66 -14.93 -11.62
CA GLU A 105 -13.27 -14.01 -10.55
C GLU A 105 -11.86 -14.36 -10.10
N LEU A 106 -11.00 -13.35 -9.93
CA LEU A 106 -9.77 -13.48 -9.16
C LEU A 106 -10.12 -13.28 -7.69
N VAL A 107 -9.73 -14.22 -6.83
CA VAL A 107 -9.78 -14.06 -5.38
C VAL A 107 -8.40 -14.40 -4.84
N ALA A 108 -7.77 -13.43 -4.19
CA ALA A 108 -6.42 -13.59 -3.64
C ALA A 108 -6.31 -12.94 -2.27
N LEU A 109 -5.62 -13.62 -1.35
CA LEU A 109 -5.15 -12.99 -0.12
C LEU A 109 -3.91 -12.16 -0.45
N ILE A 110 -3.90 -10.91 0.01
CA ILE A 110 -2.83 -9.96 -0.25
C ILE A 110 -1.91 -9.89 0.97
N THR A 111 -0.60 -9.94 0.71
CA THR A 111 0.41 -9.51 1.67
C THR A 111 1.20 -8.36 1.05
N PHE A 112 1.31 -7.24 1.75
CA PHE A 112 2.17 -6.15 1.33
C PHE A 112 3.60 -6.41 1.80
N GLU A 113 4.54 -6.30 0.87
CA GLU A 113 5.97 -6.41 1.13
C GLU A 113 6.70 -5.14 0.67
N CYS A 114 7.97 -5.01 1.06
CA CYS A 114 8.83 -3.91 0.65
C CYS A 114 8.18 -2.54 0.89
N ASP A 115 7.75 -2.30 2.14
CA ASP A 115 7.06 -1.07 2.57
C ASP A 115 5.87 -0.67 1.68
N GLY A 116 5.08 -1.67 1.25
CA GLY A 116 3.92 -1.48 0.38
C GLY A 116 4.26 -1.30 -1.10
N GLY A 117 5.53 -1.48 -1.47
CA GLY A 117 6.03 -1.48 -2.84
C GLY A 117 5.84 -2.80 -3.59
N LYS A 118 5.46 -3.88 -2.91
CA LYS A 118 5.09 -5.16 -3.53
C LYS A 118 3.77 -5.69 -2.96
N LEU A 119 2.95 -6.25 -3.84
CA LEU A 119 1.79 -7.07 -3.48
C LEU A 119 2.15 -8.53 -3.76
N PHE A 120 2.23 -9.34 -2.73
CA PHE A 120 2.20 -10.79 -2.87
C PHE A 120 0.74 -11.26 -2.86
N MET A 121 0.37 -12.08 -3.83
CA MET A 121 -0.98 -12.64 -3.95
C MET A 121 -0.89 -14.16 -3.74
N ASP A 122 -1.55 -14.68 -2.70
CA ASP A 122 -1.60 -16.12 -2.45
C ASP A 122 -2.41 -16.80 -3.58
N GLY A 123 -1.71 -17.45 -4.53
CA GLY A 123 -2.29 -18.01 -5.75
C GLY A 123 -1.35 -18.00 -6.97
N GLY A 124 -1.88 -18.31 -8.16
CA GLY A 124 -1.10 -18.50 -9.40
C GLY A 124 -0.53 -17.24 -10.06
N PHE A 125 -0.81 -16.06 -9.51
CA PHE A 125 -0.18 -14.79 -9.89
C PHE A 125 0.65 -14.35 -8.70
N SER A 126 1.97 -14.55 -8.72
CA SER A 126 2.76 -14.53 -7.49
C SER A 126 2.98 -13.12 -6.91
N GLN A 127 3.15 -12.09 -7.74
CA GLN A 127 3.47 -10.76 -7.23
C GLN A 127 3.18 -9.61 -8.20
N LEU A 128 3.01 -8.41 -7.65
CA LEU A 128 2.97 -7.13 -8.36
C LEU A 128 3.91 -6.13 -7.70
N TRP A 129 4.51 -5.23 -8.48
CA TRP A 129 5.37 -4.16 -7.97
C TRP A 129 4.72 -2.81 -8.16
N ARG A 130 4.71 -1.97 -7.13
CA ARG A 130 4.18 -0.62 -7.22
C ARG A 130 5.02 0.18 -8.21
N LEU A 131 4.37 0.90 -9.11
CA LEU A 131 5.04 1.83 -10.02
C LEU A 131 5.75 2.91 -9.18
N ASN A 132 7.00 3.25 -9.54
CA ASN A 132 7.86 4.19 -8.81
C ASN A 132 8.24 3.77 -7.38
N SER A 133 8.16 2.48 -7.05
CA SER A 133 8.85 1.94 -5.86
C SER A 133 10.28 1.53 -6.19
N ASP A 134 11.17 1.64 -5.20
CA ASP A 134 12.56 1.16 -5.30
C ASP A 134 12.67 -0.38 -5.14
N CYS A 135 11.53 -1.07 -5.11
CA CYS A 135 11.42 -2.51 -4.89
C CYS A 135 11.60 -3.27 -6.21
N ASN A 136 12.58 -4.18 -6.27
CA ASN A 136 12.86 -5.05 -7.41
C ASN A 136 12.58 -6.51 -7.09
#